data_AF-H9GRI5-F1
#
_entry.id   AF-H9GRI5-F1
#
_cell.length_a   1.000
_cell.length_b   1.000
_cell.length_c   1.000
_cell.angle_alpha   90.00
_cell.angle_beta   90.00
_cell.angle_gamma   90.00
#
_symmetry.space_group_name_H-M   'P 1'
#
loop_
_entity.id
_entity.type
_entity.pdbx_description
1 polymer ?
#
loop_
_entity_poly.entity_id
_entity_poly.type
_entity_poly.pdbx_seq_one_letter_code
_entity_poly.pdbx_strand_id
1 'polypeptide(L)'
;MKRFLKIGLGAKGRRPSLVEKLNQTETVAEAETVAEEAEAKAKEPLSVLEILGLIQKRDLLVADEHIIELEAECEAADAHPPTPEGEANKDGSRKAKDVALLYEALQKELWSVLAEALASKSAPTPLEMMVRVIDQEEEADRKWTEAKVEVPARRIGGRPRAMRRRWAEAVGELVQQRLSRCLEGQGRPTGPLVAQMDRLAKAALEDLCTVKFHLLHAYPKDYQAFGVYLCGYHQGLAHHLAQAVQRSLTISELYFVLDWNSNIYQREVLGRAEISSLVKGHDLGPLLPPETQFDLEEECIAKVKVSTKTKAFSIYLSTILGYFEKTIFN
;
A
#
# COMPACT_ATOMS: atom_id res chain seq x y z
N MET A 1 12.80 -58.56 26.55
CA MET A 1 12.85 -60.00 26.20
C MET A 1 13.06 -60.13 24.69
N LYS A 2 14.08 -60.92 24.27
CA LYS A 2 14.26 -61.62 22.96
C LYS A 2 14.19 -60.75 21.68
N ARG A 3 15.29 -60.31 21.05
CA ARG A 3 16.34 -60.98 20.23
C ARG A 3 15.86 -61.74 18.97
N PHE A 4 16.66 -61.54 17.90
CA PHE A 4 17.00 -62.37 16.71
C PHE A 4 16.24 -62.04 15.40
N LEU A 5 16.88 -61.52 14.33
CA LEU A 5 17.96 -61.98 13.40
C LEU A 5 17.50 -62.86 12.21
N LYS A 6 18.22 -62.66 11.08
CA LYS A 6 18.46 -63.47 9.86
C LYS A 6 17.64 -63.09 8.61
N ILE A 7 18.22 -62.52 7.53
CA ILE A 7 19.31 -62.94 6.60
C ILE A 7 18.87 -63.99 5.57
N GLY A 8 19.10 -63.68 4.28
CA GLY A 8 19.18 -64.57 3.10
C GLY A 8 18.83 -63.77 1.83
N LEU A 9 19.72 -63.22 0.99
CA LEU A 9 20.83 -63.75 0.17
C LEU A 9 20.44 -64.86 -0.83
N GLY A 10 20.55 -64.53 -2.14
CA GLY A 10 20.53 -65.45 -3.30
C GLY A 10 19.98 -64.74 -4.54
N ALA A 11 20.74 -64.09 -5.42
CA ALA A 11 21.85 -64.51 -6.30
C ALA A 11 21.44 -65.29 -7.59
N LYS A 12 21.55 -64.56 -8.72
CA LYS A 12 22.13 -64.94 -10.04
C LYS A 12 21.41 -65.86 -11.03
N GLY A 13 21.44 -65.36 -12.29
CA GLY A 13 21.60 -66.12 -13.56
C GLY A 13 20.28 -66.30 -14.33
N ARG A 14 20.17 -66.17 -15.66
CA ARG A 14 21.12 -66.13 -16.79
C ARG A 14 20.40 -65.52 -18.02
N ARG A 15 21.16 -64.86 -18.89
CA ARG A 15 20.84 -64.31 -20.24
C ARG A 15 20.68 -65.45 -21.30
N PRO A 16 20.65 -65.18 -22.63
CA PRO A 16 19.70 -64.46 -23.51
C PRO A 16 19.31 -65.28 -24.79
N SER A 17 18.43 -64.76 -25.64
CA SER A 17 18.23 -65.13 -27.07
C SER A 17 17.38 -63.99 -27.70
N LEU A 18 17.73 -63.20 -28.73
CA LEU A 18 18.60 -63.31 -29.92
C LEU A 18 18.06 -64.40 -30.87
N VAL A 19 17.48 -64.17 -32.06
CA VAL A 19 17.32 -63.02 -32.97
C VAL A 19 16.24 -63.38 -34.00
N GLU A 20 15.43 -62.41 -34.41
CA GLU A 20 14.93 -62.18 -35.78
C GLU A 20 14.63 -60.67 -35.83
N LYS A 21 15.59 -59.77 -36.12
CA LYS A 21 16.07 -59.36 -37.47
C LYS A 21 14.90 -59.38 -38.46
N LEU A 22 14.30 -58.26 -38.84
CA LEU A 22 14.76 -57.25 -39.83
C LEU A 22 13.69 -56.13 -39.78
N ASN A 23 13.93 -54.83 -39.59
CA ASN A 23 14.84 -53.93 -40.29
C ASN A 23 15.20 -52.73 -39.38
N GLN A 24 16.50 -52.48 -39.24
CA GLN A 24 17.02 -51.15 -38.96
C GLN A 24 17.08 -50.40 -40.29
N THR A 25 16.64 -49.15 -40.32
CA THR A 25 17.44 -47.99 -40.75
C THR A 25 16.57 -46.74 -40.73
N GLU A 26 17.08 -45.71 -40.03
CA GLU A 26 16.83 -44.29 -40.30
C GLU A 26 15.41 -43.80 -39.99
N THR A 27 15.12 -43.01 -38.96
CA THR A 27 15.72 -41.72 -38.64
C THR A 27 15.56 -41.40 -37.14
N VAL A 28 16.69 -41.32 -36.45
CA VAL A 28 16.83 -40.52 -35.23
C VAL A 28 17.05 -39.09 -35.72
N ALA A 29 15.96 -38.33 -35.96
CA ALA A 29 16.01 -36.91 -36.31
C ALA A 29 14.67 -36.16 -36.13
N GLU A 30 13.73 -36.65 -35.31
CA GLU A 30 12.45 -35.96 -35.05
C GLU A 30 12.14 -35.98 -33.54
N ALA A 31 13.03 -35.39 -32.75
CA ALA A 31 12.75 -35.06 -31.35
C ALA A 31 13.29 -33.67 -30.93
N GLU A 32 13.76 -32.86 -31.90
CA GLU A 32 14.32 -31.53 -31.67
C GLU A 32 13.81 -30.52 -32.71
N THR A 33 12.49 -30.34 -32.85
CA THR A 33 11.90 -29.21 -33.62
C THR A 33 10.50 -28.80 -33.13
N VAL A 34 10.17 -28.99 -31.85
CA VAL A 34 8.91 -28.45 -31.27
C VAL A 34 9.19 -27.39 -30.20
N ALA A 35 10.40 -26.83 -30.17
CA ALA A 35 10.83 -25.84 -29.19
C ALA A 35 10.98 -24.40 -29.73
N GLU A 36 10.67 -24.14 -31.00
CA GLU A 36 10.88 -22.80 -31.56
C GLU A 36 9.83 -22.46 -32.63
N GLU A 37 8.56 -22.50 -32.24
CA GLU A 37 7.47 -21.86 -33.01
C GLU A 37 6.32 -21.49 -32.06
N ALA A 38 6.65 -20.88 -30.92
CA ALA A 38 5.76 -19.90 -30.33
C ALA A 38 5.96 -18.63 -31.16
N GLU A 39 5.36 -18.61 -32.35
CA GLU A 39 5.19 -17.41 -33.15
C GLU A 39 4.83 -16.27 -32.21
N ALA A 40 5.68 -15.24 -32.23
CA ALA A 40 5.28 -13.89 -31.91
C ALA A 40 4.15 -13.51 -32.89
N LYS A 41 2.93 -14.01 -32.62
CA LYS A 41 1.72 -13.35 -33.08
C LYS A 41 1.81 -11.99 -32.43
N ALA A 42 2.18 -10.99 -33.23
CA ALA A 42 1.84 -9.60 -32.96
C ALA A 42 0.36 -9.63 -32.62
N LYS A 43 0.05 -9.61 -31.32
CA LYS A 43 -1.33 -9.50 -30.86
C LYS A 43 -1.77 -8.18 -31.44
N GLU A 44 -2.76 -8.22 -32.31
CA GLU A 44 -3.48 -7.01 -32.71
C GLU A 44 -3.83 -6.28 -31.41
N PRO A 45 -3.42 -5.01 -31.24
CA PRO A 45 -3.58 -4.33 -29.96
C PRO A 45 -5.06 -4.34 -29.60
N LEU A 46 -5.36 -4.79 -28.38
CA LEU A 46 -6.74 -4.80 -27.89
C LEU A 46 -7.31 -3.39 -28.02
N SER A 47 -8.57 -3.32 -28.45
CA SER A 47 -9.29 -2.05 -28.51
C SER A 47 -9.36 -1.42 -27.11
N VAL A 48 -9.37 -0.10 -27.05
CA VAL A 48 -9.56 0.68 -25.81
C VAL A 48 -10.75 0.16 -25.00
N LEU A 49 -11.83 -0.26 -25.67
CA LEU A 49 -13.02 -0.82 -25.01
C LEU A 49 -12.78 -2.22 -24.42
N GLU A 50 -11.94 -3.04 -25.04
CA GLU A 50 -11.59 -4.37 -24.54
C GLU A 50 -10.70 -4.25 -23.31
N ILE A 51 -9.73 -3.32 -23.33
CA ILE A 51 -8.89 -2.99 -22.17
C ILE A 51 -9.76 -2.51 -21.00
N LEU A 52 -10.72 -1.61 -21.25
CA LEU A 52 -11.69 -1.19 -20.23
C LEU A 52 -12.52 -2.38 -19.70
N GLY A 53 -12.89 -3.32 -20.57
CA GLY A 53 -13.56 -4.56 -20.17
C GLY A 53 -12.71 -5.45 -19.26
N LEU A 54 -11.40 -5.53 -19.47
CA LEU A 54 -10.46 -6.22 -18.59
C LEU A 54 -10.37 -5.54 -17.21
N ILE A 55 -10.32 -4.20 -17.18
CA ILE A 55 -10.34 -3.43 -15.93
C ILE A 55 -11.62 -3.72 -15.14
N GLN A 56 -12.78 -3.71 -15.81
CA GLN A 56 -14.07 -4.02 -15.18
C GLN A 56 -14.15 -5.46 -14.64
N LYS A 57 -13.49 -6.41 -15.30
CA LYS A 57 -13.38 -7.81 -14.85
C LYS A 57 -12.33 -8.01 -13.75
N ARG A 58 -11.56 -6.98 -13.41
CA ARG A 58 -10.42 -6.99 -12.49
C ARG A 58 -9.23 -7.83 -12.95
N ASP A 59 -9.07 -8.01 -14.26
CA ASP A 59 -7.86 -8.57 -14.85
C ASP A 59 -6.79 -7.46 -15.00
N LEU A 60 -6.45 -6.82 -13.87
CA LEU A 60 -5.71 -5.54 -13.84
C LEU A 60 -4.29 -5.63 -14.41
N LEU A 61 -3.62 -6.77 -14.25
CA LEU A 61 -2.27 -6.98 -14.78
C LEU A 61 -2.24 -7.07 -16.30
N VAL A 62 -3.20 -7.78 -16.87
CA VAL A 62 -3.32 -7.91 -18.32
C VAL A 62 -3.78 -6.58 -18.91
N ALA A 63 -4.70 -5.88 -18.24
CA ALA A 63 -5.10 -4.53 -18.65
C ALA A 63 -3.91 -3.56 -18.68
N ASP A 64 -3.04 -3.59 -17.67
CA ASP A 64 -1.85 -2.75 -17.61
C ASP A 64 -0.84 -3.07 -18.72
N GLU A 65 -0.61 -4.35 -19.02
CA GLU A 65 0.26 -4.78 -20.14
C GLU A 65 -0.20 -4.15 -21.47
N HIS A 66 -1.51 -4.20 -21.74
CA HIS A 66 -2.07 -3.60 -22.95
C HIS A 66 -2.10 -2.07 -22.94
N ILE A 67 -2.16 -1.42 -21.77
CA ILE A 67 -1.99 0.03 -21.67
C ILE A 67 -0.56 0.43 -22.03
N ILE A 68 0.44 -0.32 -21.55
CA ILE A 68 1.86 -0.08 -21.88
C ILE A 68 2.13 -0.29 -23.37
N GLU A 69 1.56 -1.35 -23.98
CA GLU A 69 1.64 -1.59 -25.43
C GLU A 69 1.04 -0.42 -26.22
N LEU A 70 -0.15 0.04 -25.83
CA LEU A 70 -0.82 1.17 -26.48
C LEU A 70 -0.04 2.49 -26.32
N GLU A 71 0.61 2.71 -25.17
CA GLU A 71 1.54 3.83 -24.97
C GLU A 71 2.72 3.79 -25.95
N ALA A 72 3.36 2.62 -26.10
CA ALA A 72 4.49 2.46 -27.00
C ALA A 72 4.10 2.68 -28.47
N GLU A 73 2.89 2.27 -28.87
CA GLU A 73 2.35 2.55 -30.20
C GLU A 73 2.10 4.04 -30.43
N CYS A 74 1.57 4.75 -29.43
CA CYS A 74 1.39 6.21 -29.51
C CYS A 74 2.75 6.90 -29.68
N GLU A 75 3.75 6.52 -28.87
CA GLU A 75 5.11 7.06 -28.97
C GLU A 75 5.77 6.76 -30.33
N ALA A 76 5.56 5.57 -30.88
CA ALA A 76 6.09 5.18 -32.19
C ALA A 76 5.42 5.92 -33.35
N ALA A 77 4.10 6.14 -33.27
CA ALA A 77 3.34 6.90 -34.27
C ALA A 77 3.77 8.37 -34.31
N ASP A 78 4.06 8.96 -33.15
CA ASP A 78 4.50 10.35 -33.02
C ASP A 78 6.01 10.55 -33.34
N ALA A 79 6.82 9.50 -33.29
CA ALA A 79 8.23 9.53 -33.69
C ALA A 79 8.43 9.58 -35.21
N HIS A 80 7.40 9.29 -36.02
CA HIS A 80 7.44 9.46 -37.47
C HIS A 80 7.23 10.94 -37.84
N PRO A 81 8.00 11.52 -38.78
CA PRO A 81 7.88 12.93 -39.14
C PRO A 81 6.45 13.23 -39.65
N PRO A 82 5.90 14.41 -39.36
CA PRO A 82 4.53 14.75 -39.74
C PRO A 82 4.39 14.66 -41.25
N THR A 83 3.64 13.69 -41.73
CA THR A 83 3.09 13.74 -43.08
C THR A 83 2.17 14.96 -43.18
N PRO A 84 2.04 15.60 -44.35
CA PRO A 84 1.30 16.86 -44.51
C PRO A 84 -0.22 16.76 -44.22
N GLU A 85 -0.71 15.60 -43.82
CA GLU A 85 -2.08 15.35 -43.44
C GLU A 85 -2.27 15.64 -41.93
N GLY A 86 -2.76 16.84 -41.61
CA GLY A 86 -3.07 17.29 -40.24
C GLY A 86 -4.14 16.48 -39.49
N GLU A 87 -4.53 15.31 -40.00
CA GLU A 87 -5.46 14.36 -39.39
C GLU A 87 -4.76 13.39 -38.43
N ALA A 88 -3.53 12.94 -38.74
CA ALA A 88 -2.75 12.02 -37.89
C ALA A 88 -2.42 12.62 -36.51
N ASN A 89 -2.13 13.92 -36.47
CA ASN A 89 -1.78 14.64 -35.25
C ASN A 89 -2.99 14.80 -34.27
N LYS A 90 -4.23 14.77 -34.79
CA LYS A 90 -5.45 14.75 -33.96
C LYS A 90 -5.75 13.35 -33.42
N ASP A 91 -5.39 12.31 -34.17
CA ASP A 91 -5.59 10.92 -33.76
C ASP A 91 -4.64 10.54 -32.62
N GLY A 92 -3.36 10.93 -32.69
CA GLY A 92 -2.39 10.76 -31.59
C GLY A 92 -2.83 11.46 -30.29
N SER A 93 -3.35 12.68 -30.37
CA SER A 93 -3.88 13.40 -29.20
C SER A 93 -5.13 12.74 -28.60
N ARG A 94 -5.97 12.08 -29.40
CA ARG A 94 -7.14 11.33 -28.91
C ARG A 94 -6.70 10.03 -28.21
N LYS A 95 -5.82 9.26 -28.85
CA LYS A 95 -5.26 8.04 -28.27
C LYS A 95 -4.52 8.30 -26.95
N ALA A 96 -3.74 9.39 -26.86
CA ALA A 96 -3.10 9.79 -25.61
C ALA A 96 -4.11 10.12 -24.49
N LYS A 97 -5.28 10.69 -24.83
CA LYS A 97 -6.37 10.92 -23.86
C LYS A 97 -7.05 9.61 -23.46
N ASP A 98 -7.27 8.71 -24.42
CA ASP A 98 -7.87 7.40 -24.15
C ASP A 98 -6.98 6.58 -23.22
N VAL A 99 -5.66 6.58 -23.44
CA VAL A 99 -4.65 5.99 -22.54
C VAL A 99 -4.73 6.60 -21.14
N ALA A 100 -4.84 7.94 -21.04
CA ALA A 100 -4.96 8.60 -19.73
C ALA A 100 -6.24 8.16 -18.99
N LEU A 101 -7.37 8.05 -19.68
CA LEU A 101 -8.64 7.59 -19.10
C LEU A 101 -8.59 6.12 -18.67
N LEU A 102 -7.99 5.25 -19.49
CA LEU A 102 -7.77 3.84 -19.14
C LEU A 102 -6.92 3.71 -17.88
N TYR A 103 -5.86 4.51 -17.77
CA TYR A 103 -5.00 4.51 -16.61
C TYR A 103 -5.71 5.03 -15.35
N GLU A 104 -6.52 6.08 -15.45
CA GLU A 104 -7.36 6.56 -14.34
C GLU A 104 -8.35 5.48 -13.87
N ALA A 105 -8.97 4.77 -14.81
CA ALA A 105 -9.87 3.65 -14.50
C ALA A 105 -9.13 2.50 -13.81
N LEU A 106 -7.94 2.13 -14.30
CA LEU A 106 -7.08 1.12 -13.70
C LEU A 106 -6.70 1.51 -12.27
N GLN A 107 -6.24 2.74 -12.05
CA GLN A 107 -5.88 3.24 -10.71
C GLN A 107 -7.06 3.16 -9.74
N LYS A 108 -8.25 3.56 -10.18
CA LYS A 108 -9.45 3.50 -9.34
C LYS A 108 -9.76 2.07 -8.90
N GLU A 109 -9.66 1.09 -9.79
CA GLU A 109 -9.87 -0.31 -9.43
C GLU A 109 -8.75 -0.85 -8.52
N LEU A 110 -7.48 -0.50 -8.76
CA LEU A 110 -6.37 -0.87 -7.87
C LEU A 110 -6.61 -0.38 -6.44
N TRP A 111 -7.03 0.88 -6.27
CA TRP A 111 -7.35 1.45 -4.95
C TRP A 111 -8.63 0.87 -4.35
N SER A 112 -9.59 0.43 -5.15
CA SER A 112 -10.75 -0.34 -4.66
C SER A 112 -10.32 -1.67 -4.07
N VAL A 113 -9.43 -2.40 -4.75
CA VAL A 113 -8.86 -3.66 -4.25
C VAL A 113 -8.11 -3.44 -2.94
N LEU A 114 -7.32 -2.37 -2.85
CA LEU A 114 -6.64 -1.96 -1.62
C LEU A 114 -7.62 -1.71 -0.45
N ALA A 115 -8.69 -0.96 -0.72
CA ALA A 115 -9.72 -0.65 0.26
C ALA A 115 -10.46 -1.90 0.75
N GLU A 116 -10.80 -2.80 -0.17
CA GLU A 116 -11.43 -4.10 0.14
C GLU A 116 -10.50 -5.02 0.92
N ALA A 117 -9.21 -5.08 0.57
CA ALA A 117 -8.23 -5.88 1.31
C ALA A 117 -8.15 -5.44 2.78
N LEU A 118 -8.14 -4.12 3.01
CA LEU A 118 -8.10 -3.54 4.34
C LEU A 118 -9.43 -3.73 5.12
N ALA A 119 -10.58 -3.70 4.44
CA ALA A 119 -11.90 -3.81 5.06
C ALA A 119 -12.33 -5.27 5.33
N SER A 120 -12.14 -6.16 4.36
CA SER A 120 -12.67 -7.53 4.39
C SER A 120 -11.66 -8.56 4.88
N LYS A 121 -10.43 -8.15 5.26
CA LYS A 121 -9.32 -9.06 5.60
C LYS A 121 -9.16 -10.14 4.52
N SER A 122 -9.32 -9.71 3.26
CA SER A 122 -9.55 -10.60 2.12
C SER A 122 -8.30 -11.41 1.77
N ALA A 123 -8.46 -12.39 0.90
CA ALA A 123 -7.39 -13.23 0.39
C ALA A 123 -6.24 -12.38 -0.17
N PRO A 124 -4.97 -12.83 -0.05
CA PRO A 124 -3.82 -12.07 -0.55
C PRO A 124 -3.76 -11.93 -2.06
N THR A 125 -4.42 -12.82 -2.80
CA THR A 125 -4.25 -12.93 -4.26
C THR A 125 -4.56 -11.62 -5.02
N PRO A 126 -5.68 -10.91 -4.79
CA PRO A 126 -5.92 -9.63 -5.47
C PRO A 126 -4.88 -8.55 -5.11
N LEU A 127 -4.35 -8.58 -3.89
CA LEU A 127 -3.35 -7.64 -3.42
C LEU A 127 -1.97 -7.93 -4.03
N GLU A 128 -1.58 -9.20 -4.14
CA GLU A 128 -0.39 -9.64 -4.86
C GLU A 128 -0.45 -9.21 -6.34
N MET A 129 -1.62 -9.37 -6.98
CA MET A 129 -1.81 -8.92 -8.36
C MET A 129 -1.68 -7.39 -8.48
N MET A 130 -2.24 -6.61 -7.54
CA MET A 130 -2.05 -5.16 -7.48
C MET A 130 -0.56 -4.79 -7.37
N VAL A 131 0.20 -5.47 -6.50
CA VAL A 131 1.64 -5.22 -6.36
C VAL A 131 2.40 -5.52 -7.65
N ARG A 132 2.05 -6.59 -8.36
CA ARG A 132 2.65 -6.92 -9.66
C ARG A 132 2.41 -5.82 -10.70
N VAL A 133 1.22 -5.21 -10.72
CA VAL A 133 0.94 -4.03 -11.58
C VAL A 133 1.85 -2.86 -11.22
N ILE A 134 2.00 -2.57 -9.92
CA ILE A 134 2.88 -1.47 -9.47
C ILE A 134 4.33 -1.74 -9.90
N ASP A 135 4.85 -2.95 -9.71
CA ASP A 135 6.20 -3.30 -10.11
C ASP A 135 6.40 -3.24 -11.64
N GLN A 136 5.38 -3.63 -12.42
CA GLN A 136 5.38 -3.52 -13.88
C GLN A 136 5.44 -2.05 -14.35
N GLU A 137 4.67 -1.18 -13.73
CA GLU A 137 4.65 0.26 -14.02
C GLU A 137 5.96 0.95 -13.61
N GLU A 138 6.55 0.57 -12.47
CA GLU A 138 7.87 1.08 -12.03
C GLU A 138 8.99 0.60 -12.97
N GLU A 139 8.90 -0.63 -13.49
CA GLU A 139 9.81 -1.16 -14.51
C GLU A 139 9.70 -0.37 -15.83
N ALA A 140 8.48 -0.07 -16.27
CA ALA A 140 8.24 0.75 -17.45
C ALA A 140 8.80 2.17 -17.26
N ASP A 141 8.58 2.79 -16.09
CA ASP A 141 9.16 4.10 -15.73
C ASP A 141 10.70 4.06 -15.72
N ARG A 142 11.31 2.97 -15.25
CA ARG A 142 12.76 2.79 -15.25
C ARG A 142 13.31 2.71 -16.68
N LYS A 143 12.74 1.85 -17.53
CA LYS A 143 13.11 1.74 -18.95
C LYS A 143 12.97 3.06 -19.68
N TRP A 144 11.88 3.79 -19.42
CA TRP A 144 11.67 5.11 -19.99
C TRP A 144 12.76 6.10 -19.58
N THR A 145 13.15 6.09 -18.30
CA THR A 145 14.20 6.95 -17.75
C THR A 145 15.59 6.60 -18.28
N GLU A 146 15.91 5.31 -18.42
CA GLU A 146 17.15 4.83 -19.02
C GLU A 146 17.24 5.26 -20.50
N ALA A 147 16.15 5.06 -21.26
CA ALA A 147 16.09 5.46 -22.66
C ALA A 147 16.14 6.99 -22.86
N LYS A 148 15.84 7.81 -21.84
CA LYS A 148 15.98 9.28 -21.89
C LYS A 148 17.45 9.72 -21.98
N VAL A 149 18.37 8.91 -21.46
CA VAL A 149 19.82 9.16 -21.51
C VAL A 149 20.36 8.95 -22.93
N GLU A 150 19.74 8.06 -23.71
CA GLU A 150 20.22 7.68 -25.04
C GLU A 150 19.69 8.57 -26.17
N VAL A 151 18.41 9.00 -26.13
CA VAL A 151 17.81 9.84 -27.19
C VAL A 151 16.80 10.84 -26.61
N PRO A 152 17.00 12.17 -26.77
CA PRO A 152 16.07 13.21 -26.28
C PRO A 152 14.90 13.43 -27.27
N ALA A 153 14.30 12.36 -27.78
CA ALA A 153 13.11 12.46 -28.63
C ALA A 153 11.91 12.88 -27.77
N ARG A 154 11.04 13.70 -28.34
CA ARG A 154 9.87 14.31 -27.69
C ARG A 154 8.80 13.22 -27.45
N ARG A 155 8.88 12.55 -26.30
CA ARG A 155 7.96 11.47 -25.92
C ARG A 155 6.63 12.04 -25.42
N ILE A 156 5.54 11.48 -25.93
CA ILE A 156 4.16 11.79 -25.53
C ILE A 156 3.74 10.69 -24.57
N GLY A 157 4.09 10.86 -23.31
CA GLY A 157 3.74 9.93 -22.26
C GLY A 157 3.90 10.61 -20.91
N GLY A 158 2.89 10.54 -20.05
CA GLY A 158 2.92 11.10 -18.68
C GLY A 158 3.88 10.37 -17.73
N ARG A 159 4.92 9.73 -18.28
CA ARG A 159 5.97 8.97 -17.59
C ARG A 159 7.06 9.96 -17.11
N PRO A 160 7.68 9.75 -15.93
CA PRO A 160 7.41 8.69 -14.98
C PRO A 160 6.12 8.95 -14.18
N ARG A 161 5.35 7.89 -13.95
CA ARG A 161 4.08 7.93 -13.22
C ARG A 161 4.27 7.70 -11.71
N ALA A 162 5.41 7.09 -11.33
CA ALA A 162 5.82 6.79 -9.94
C ALA A 162 4.70 6.09 -9.16
N MET A 163 4.25 4.94 -9.68
CA MET A 163 3.10 4.21 -9.16
C MET A 163 3.28 3.79 -7.69
N ARG A 164 4.52 3.48 -7.26
CA ARG A 164 4.84 3.21 -5.85
C ARG A 164 4.57 4.40 -4.95
N ARG A 165 4.89 5.62 -5.41
CA ARG A 165 4.58 6.84 -4.66
C ARG A 165 3.07 7.06 -4.58
N ARG A 166 2.35 6.88 -5.69
CA ARG A 166 0.89 7.00 -5.71
C ARG A 166 0.20 5.98 -4.83
N TRP A 167 0.72 4.76 -4.77
CA TRP A 167 0.23 3.75 -3.82
C TRP A 167 0.40 4.22 -2.37
N ALA A 168 1.55 4.79 -2.01
CA ALA A 168 1.75 5.30 -0.65
C ALA A 168 0.79 6.47 -0.31
N GLU A 169 0.57 7.37 -1.26
CA GLU A 169 -0.42 8.46 -1.15
C GLU A 169 -1.85 7.90 -1.00
N ALA A 170 -2.22 6.93 -1.84
CA ALA A 170 -3.54 6.27 -1.81
C ALA A 170 -3.76 5.50 -0.49
N VAL A 171 -2.73 4.87 0.08
CA VAL A 171 -2.79 4.27 1.43
C VAL A 171 -3.10 5.33 2.47
N GLY A 172 -2.44 6.49 2.41
CA GLY A 172 -2.70 7.62 3.30
C GLY A 172 -4.15 8.13 3.20
N GLU A 173 -4.63 8.35 1.98
CA GLU A 173 -6.02 8.75 1.73
C GLU A 173 -7.04 7.72 2.21
N LEU A 174 -6.79 6.44 1.95
CA LEU A 174 -7.64 5.34 2.40
C LEU A 174 -7.75 5.31 3.93
N VAL A 175 -6.61 5.44 4.62
CA VAL A 175 -6.56 5.51 6.08
C VAL A 175 -7.32 6.74 6.58
N GLN A 176 -7.11 7.90 5.97
CA GLN A 176 -7.83 9.13 6.33
C GLN A 176 -9.34 8.98 6.17
N GLN A 177 -9.80 8.44 5.04
CA GLN A 177 -11.22 8.16 4.80
C GLN A 177 -11.80 7.20 5.84
N ARG A 178 -11.04 6.16 6.21
CA ARG A 178 -11.46 5.21 7.25
C ARG A 178 -11.63 5.90 8.60
N LEU A 179 -10.64 6.69 9.02
CA LEU A 179 -10.69 7.42 10.28
C LEU A 179 -11.86 8.41 10.30
N SER A 180 -12.11 9.12 9.21
CA SER A 180 -13.29 10.01 9.06
C SER A 180 -14.60 9.25 9.21
N ARG A 181 -14.77 8.09 8.55
CA ARG A 181 -15.97 7.25 8.67
C ARG A 181 -16.21 6.76 10.10
N CYS A 182 -15.14 6.43 10.84
CA CYS A 182 -15.22 6.05 12.25
C CYS A 182 -15.78 7.18 13.14
N LEU A 183 -15.62 8.44 12.73
CA LEU A 183 -16.15 9.61 13.42
C LEU A 183 -17.59 9.96 12.98
N GLU A 184 -17.97 9.65 11.74
CA GLU A 184 -19.27 9.99 11.15
C GLU A 184 -20.41 9.01 11.50
N GLY A 185 -20.10 7.74 11.77
CA GLY A 185 -21.06 6.62 11.83
C GLY A 185 -22.15 6.63 12.92
N GLN A 186 -22.39 7.74 13.62
CA GLN A 186 -23.33 7.81 14.75
C GLN A 186 -24.13 9.12 14.86
N GLY A 187 -24.24 9.91 13.78
CA GLY A 187 -25.05 11.13 13.82
C GLY A 187 -24.42 12.22 14.69
N ARG A 188 -23.72 13.14 14.01
CA ARG A 188 -23.00 14.32 14.52
C ARG A 188 -21.58 14.04 15.05
N PRO A 189 -20.56 14.78 14.58
CA PRO A 189 -19.17 14.68 15.06
C PRO A 189 -18.96 15.27 16.48
N THR A 190 -19.96 15.22 17.36
CA THR A 190 -19.98 15.87 18.68
C THR A 190 -20.03 14.86 19.84
N GLY A 191 -19.24 13.79 19.73
CA GLY A 191 -18.87 13.01 20.91
C GLY A 191 -17.77 13.75 21.70
N PRO A 192 -17.58 13.47 22.99
CA PRO A 192 -16.42 13.96 23.73
C PRO A 192 -15.12 13.57 23.01
N LEU A 193 -14.13 14.47 23.00
CA LEU A 193 -12.83 14.24 22.34
C LEU A 193 -12.18 12.91 22.75
N VAL A 194 -12.31 12.55 24.03
CA VAL A 194 -11.86 11.27 24.59
C VAL A 194 -12.44 10.08 23.84
N ALA A 195 -13.77 10.02 23.71
CA ALA A 195 -14.45 8.92 23.04
C ALA A 195 -14.13 8.86 21.54
N GLN A 196 -13.84 10.01 20.92
CA GLN A 196 -13.40 10.06 19.52
C GLN A 196 -12.01 9.45 19.35
N MET A 197 -11.04 9.90 20.15
CA MET A 197 -9.66 9.40 20.09
C MET A 197 -9.58 7.90 20.43
N ASP A 198 -10.34 7.44 21.43
CA ASP A 198 -10.41 6.02 21.78
C ASP A 198 -10.93 5.17 20.62
N ARG A 199 -11.93 5.65 19.87
CA ARG A 199 -12.45 4.95 18.68
C ARG A 199 -11.43 4.91 17.57
N LEU A 200 -10.76 6.03 17.30
CA LEU A 200 -9.74 6.12 16.26
C LEU A 200 -8.52 5.25 16.57
N ALA A 201 -8.15 5.10 17.84
CA ALA A 201 -7.06 4.24 18.26
C ALA A 201 -7.39 2.75 18.28
N LYS A 202 -8.68 2.39 18.41
CA LYS A 202 -9.18 0.99 18.32
C LYS A 202 -9.34 0.51 16.88
N ALA A 203 -9.98 1.31 16.01
CA ALA A 203 -9.60 1.36 14.59
C ALA A 203 -8.10 1.69 14.52
N ALA A 204 -7.36 1.83 13.43
CA ALA A 204 -5.88 1.93 13.52
C ALA A 204 -5.21 0.71 14.17
N LEU A 205 -5.31 0.41 15.47
CA LEU A 205 -4.74 -0.81 16.06
C LEU A 205 -5.31 -2.09 15.41
N GLU A 206 -6.63 -2.23 15.31
CA GLU A 206 -7.27 -3.36 14.62
C GLU A 206 -6.79 -3.51 13.16
N ASP A 207 -6.48 -2.37 12.54
CA ASP A 207 -6.16 -2.27 11.13
C ASP A 207 -4.70 -2.57 10.89
N LEU A 208 -3.82 -2.06 11.74
CA LEU A 208 -2.40 -2.36 11.77
C LEU A 208 -2.17 -3.83 12.13
N CYS A 209 -2.99 -4.41 13.00
CA CYS A 209 -2.99 -5.86 13.23
C CYS A 209 -3.39 -6.60 11.95
N THR A 210 -4.47 -6.16 11.29
CA THR A 210 -4.90 -6.74 10.01
C THR A 210 -3.79 -6.65 8.96
N VAL A 211 -3.12 -5.50 8.85
CA VAL A 211 -2.01 -5.28 7.92
C VAL A 211 -0.86 -6.24 8.24
N LYS A 212 -0.47 -6.33 9.51
CA LYS A 212 0.62 -7.21 9.95
C LYS A 212 0.33 -8.69 9.66
N PHE A 213 -0.86 -9.18 9.98
CA PHE A 213 -1.18 -10.61 9.89
C PHE A 213 -1.66 -11.04 8.51
N HIS A 214 -2.31 -10.16 7.74
CA HIS A 214 -2.98 -10.51 6.49
C HIS A 214 -2.49 -9.76 5.24
N LEU A 215 -1.96 -8.55 5.34
CA LEU A 215 -1.54 -7.81 4.13
C LEU A 215 -0.04 -7.92 3.90
N LEU A 216 0.76 -8.02 4.96
CA LEU A 216 2.22 -7.98 4.88
C LEU A 216 2.82 -9.08 3.98
N HIS A 217 2.15 -10.24 3.89
CA HIS A 217 2.65 -11.37 3.09
C HIS A 217 2.45 -11.17 1.58
N ALA A 218 1.52 -10.31 1.16
CA ALA A 218 1.31 -9.98 -0.24
C ALA A 218 2.34 -8.96 -0.77
N TYR A 219 3.06 -8.26 0.11
CA TYR A 219 4.02 -7.23 -0.26
C TYR A 219 5.48 -7.75 -0.21
N PRO A 220 6.31 -7.44 -1.22
CA PRO A 220 7.75 -7.58 -1.14
C PRO A 220 8.35 -6.72 -0.03
N LYS A 221 9.51 -7.12 0.49
CA LYS A 221 10.17 -6.43 1.63
C LYS A 221 10.53 -4.97 1.33
N ASP A 222 10.85 -4.67 0.08
CA ASP A 222 11.29 -3.34 -0.37
C ASP A 222 10.19 -2.29 -0.28
N TYR A 223 8.92 -2.70 -0.25
CA TYR A 223 7.79 -1.79 -0.08
C TYR A 223 7.68 -1.21 1.33
N GLN A 224 8.28 -1.85 2.33
CA GLN A 224 8.13 -1.47 3.75
C GLN A 224 6.66 -1.20 4.11
N ALA A 225 5.73 -2.03 3.61
CA ALA A 225 4.31 -1.70 3.58
C ALA A 225 3.75 -1.37 4.96
N PHE A 226 4.16 -2.10 6.00
CA PHE A 226 3.77 -1.80 7.38
C PHE A 226 4.07 -0.34 7.78
N GLY A 227 5.24 0.17 7.41
CA GLY A 227 5.65 1.54 7.69
C GLY A 227 4.77 2.57 6.99
N VAL A 228 4.38 2.32 5.74
CA VAL A 228 3.50 3.21 4.98
C VAL A 228 2.11 3.31 5.63
N TYR A 229 1.52 2.16 5.99
CA TYR A 229 0.25 2.15 6.73
C TYR A 229 0.40 2.83 8.09
N LEU A 230 1.47 2.54 8.83
CA LEU A 230 1.74 3.11 10.15
C LEU A 230 1.87 4.64 10.09
N CYS A 231 2.62 5.17 9.13
CA CYS A 231 2.74 6.60 8.86
C CYS A 231 1.37 7.20 8.49
N GLY A 232 0.57 6.52 7.66
CA GLY A 232 -0.78 6.98 7.32
C GLY A 232 -1.70 7.10 8.55
N TYR A 233 -1.70 6.10 9.44
CA TYR A 233 -2.49 6.15 10.68
C TYR A 233 -1.96 7.19 11.66
N HIS A 234 -0.63 7.31 11.78
CA HIS A 234 -0.01 8.36 12.59
C HIS A 234 -0.43 9.75 12.11
N GLN A 235 -0.30 10.03 10.80
CA GLN A 235 -0.68 11.31 10.21
C GLN A 235 -2.18 11.60 10.36
N GLY A 236 -3.04 10.60 10.19
CA GLY A 236 -4.47 10.78 10.37
C GLY A 236 -4.88 11.09 11.81
N LEU A 237 -4.25 10.42 12.79
CA LEU A 237 -4.44 10.72 14.22
C LEU A 237 -3.90 12.11 14.59
N ALA A 238 -2.71 12.45 14.09
CA ALA A 238 -2.09 13.76 14.26
C ALA A 238 -2.99 14.86 13.69
N HIS A 239 -3.53 14.66 12.49
CA HIS A 239 -4.44 15.61 11.85
C HIS A 239 -5.71 15.84 12.68
N HIS A 240 -6.31 14.78 13.23
CA HIS A 240 -7.50 14.91 14.07
C HIS A 240 -7.21 15.65 15.38
N LEU A 241 -6.06 15.40 16.02
CA LEU A 241 -5.63 16.15 17.20
C LEU A 241 -5.34 17.62 16.87
N ALA A 242 -4.67 17.90 15.75
CA ALA A 242 -4.40 19.25 15.31
C ALA A 242 -5.71 20.03 15.06
N GLN A 243 -6.71 19.41 14.42
CA GLN A 243 -8.05 20.00 14.31
C GLN A 243 -8.72 20.21 15.67
N ALA A 244 -8.50 19.29 16.61
CA ALA A 244 -9.07 19.40 17.95
C ALA A 244 -8.51 20.59 18.74
N VAL A 245 -7.26 20.96 18.49
CA VAL A 245 -6.58 22.07 19.16
C VAL A 245 -6.98 23.45 18.59
N GLN A 246 -7.49 23.52 17.36
CA GLN A 246 -7.91 24.79 16.75
C GLN A 246 -9.13 25.45 17.41
N ARG A 247 -9.90 24.69 18.21
CA ARG A 247 -11.05 25.21 18.98
C ARG A 247 -10.63 25.58 20.41
N SER A 248 -11.40 26.43 21.07
CA SER A 248 -11.19 26.73 22.48
C SER A 248 -11.43 25.48 23.34
N LEU A 249 -10.35 24.88 23.85
CA LEU A 249 -10.41 23.68 24.67
C LEU A 249 -10.70 24.00 26.14
N THR A 250 -11.45 23.14 26.82
CA THR A 250 -11.56 23.17 28.29
C THR A 250 -10.26 22.69 28.93
N ILE A 251 -10.04 22.99 30.22
CA ILE A 251 -8.85 22.53 30.96
C ILE A 251 -8.71 21.00 30.88
N SER A 252 -9.82 20.27 31.05
CA SER A 252 -9.83 18.81 30.97
C SER A 252 -9.43 18.28 29.58
N GLU A 253 -9.88 18.96 28.51
CA GLU A 253 -9.53 18.57 27.14
C GLU A 253 -8.07 18.92 26.79
N LEU A 254 -7.53 20.03 27.29
CA LEU A 254 -6.12 20.37 27.16
C LEU A 254 -5.23 19.28 27.79
N TYR A 255 -5.53 18.91 29.03
CA TYR A 255 -4.82 17.81 29.71
C TYR A 255 -4.93 16.50 28.94
N PHE A 256 -6.12 16.19 28.44
CA PHE A 256 -6.33 14.98 27.65
C PHE A 256 -5.48 14.97 26.37
N VAL A 257 -5.42 16.07 25.62
CA VAL A 257 -4.61 16.17 24.39
C VAL A 257 -3.12 16.01 24.68
N LEU A 258 -2.61 16.66 25.72
CA LEU A 258 -1.20 16.56 26.13
C LEU A 258 -0.83 15.14 26.60
N ASP A 259 -1.70 14.52 27.42
CA ASP A 259 -1.51 13.13 27.86
C ASP A 259 -1.61 12.16 26.67
N TRP A 260 -2.47 12.46 25.69
CA TRP A 260 -2.60 11.64 24.50
C TRP A 260 -1.35 11.66 23.62
N ASN A 261 -0.81 12.86 23.36
CA ASN A 261 0.40 13.05 22.56
C ASN A 261 1.62 12.38 23.22
N SER A 262 1.75 12.51 24.55
CA SER A 262 2.95 12.08 25.28
C SER A 262 2.90 10.61 25.71
N ASN A 263 1.74 10.13 26.18
CA ASN A 263 1.63 8.86 26.88
C ASN A 263 0.66 7.88 26.21
N ILE A 264 -0.59 8.30 25.97
CA ILE A 264 -1.65 7.36 25.58
C ILE A 264 -1.37 6.78 24.19
N TYR A 265 -0.91 7.60 23.23
CA TYR A 265 -0.58 7.10 21.91
C TYR A 265 0.54 6.05 21.92
N GLN A 266 1.60 6.31 22.71
CA GLN A 266 2.69 5.35 22.88
C GLN A 266 2.24 4.07 23.58
N ARG A 267 1.36 4.14 24.57
CA ARG A 267 0.90 2.98 25.32
C ARG A 267 -0.16 2.16 24.59
N GLU A 268 -1.19 2.81 24.05
CA GLU A 268 -2.39 2.17 23.52
C GLU A 268 -2.27 1.76 22.05
N VAL A 269 -1.44 2.46 21.26
CA VAL A 269 -1.23 2.15 19.84
C VAL A 269 0.15 1.54 19.65
N LEU A 270 1.22 2.31 19.85
CA LEU A 270 2.58 1.90 19.46
C LEU A 270 3.18 0.80 20.35
N GLY A 271 2.86 0.81 21.64
CA GLY A 271 3.42 -0.06 22.68
C GLY A 271 2.73 -1.42 22.79
N ARG A 272 1.72 -1.66 21.95
CA ARG A 272 0.99 -2.93 21.90
C ARG A 272 1.91 -4.05 21.41
N ALA A 273 1.97 -5.15 22.15
CA ALA A 273 2.87 -6.27 21.87
C ALA A 273 2.71 -6.81 20.44
N GLU A 274 1.48 -6.70 19.92
CA GLU A 274 1.08 -7.11 18.59
C GLU A 274 1.81 -6.36 17.48
N ILE A 275 2.16 -5.07 17.66
CA ILE A 275 2.80 -4.25 16.61
C ILE A 275 4.14 -3.62 17.02
N SER A 276 4.47 -3.58 18.31
CA SER A 276 5.66 -2.93 18.88
C SER A 276 7.00 -3.33 18.23
N SER A 277 7.15 -4.58 17.79
CA SER A 277 8.37 -5.06 17.11
C SER A 277 8.59 -4.41 15.76
N LEU A 278 7.52 -4.07 15.04
CA LEU A 278 7.58 -3.44 13.72
C LEU A 278 7.64 -1.92 13.83
N VAL A 279 7.05 -1.34 14.88
CA VAL A 279 7.06 0.11 15.13
C VAL A 279 8.46 0.63 15.46
N LYS A 280 9.29 -0.15 16.17
CA LYS A 280 10.65 0.26 16.58
C LYS A 280 11.61 0.57 15.42
N GLY A 281 11.26 0.20 14.19
CA GLY A 281 12.03 0.55 12.99
C GLY A 281 11.61 1.85 12.32
N HIS A 282 10.61 2.57 12.85
CA HIS A 282 10.05 3.77 12.25
C HIS A 282 10.11 4.97 13.20
N ASP A 283 10.73 6.05 12.74
CA ASP A 283 10.78 7.33 13.45
C ASP A 283 9.50 8.14 13.17
N LEU A 284 8.44 7.84 13.91
CA LEU A 284 7.12 8.47 13.69
C LEU A 284 7.01 9.91 14.20
N GLY A 285 7.97 10.41 14.99
CA GLY A 285 7.86 11.74 15.61
C GLY A 285 6.64 11.86 16.56
N PRO A 286 6.46 13.04 17.19
CA PRO A 286 5.27 13.33 18.00
C PRO A 286 4.04 13.59 17.12
N LEU A 287 2.84 13.28 17.66
CA LEU A 287 1.58 13.53 16.93
C LEU A 287 1.30 15.03 16.75
N LEU A 288 1.72 15.85 17.71
CA LEU A 288 1.66 17.30 17.61
C LEU A 288 3.05 17.89 17.38
N PRO A 289 3.18 18.94 16.56
CA PRO A 289 4.42 19.70 16.48
C PRO A 289 4.84 20.18 17.87
N PRO A 290 6.14 20.18 18.20
CA PRO A 290 6.62 20.59 19.51
C PRO A 290 6.26 22.04 19.84
N GLU A 291 6.13 22.91 18.82
CA GLU A 291 5.68 24.29 18.97
C GLU A 291 4.22 24.34 19.46
N THR A 292 3.33 23.58 18.82
CA THR A 292 1.92 23.49 19.21
C THR A 292 1.76 22.86 20.59
N GLN A 293 2.59 21.86 20.92
CA GLN A 293 2.60 21.27 22.25
C GLN A 293 2.96 22.31 23.31
N PHE A 294 4.02 23.10 23.09
CA PHE A 294 4.45 24.14 24.01
C PHE A 294 3.36 25.19 24.23
N ASP A 295 2.72 25.67 23.15
CA ASP A 295 1.63 26.64 23.23
C ASP A 295 0.44 26.10 24.06
N LEU A 296 0.11 24.81 23.90
CA LEU A 296 -0.94 24.15 24.69
C LEU A 296 -0.58 23.98 26.16
N GLU A 297 0.68 23.71 26.47
CA GLU A 297 1.19 23.64 27.84
C GLU A 297 1.09 25.01 28.52
N GLU A 298 1.48 26.09 27.84
CA GLU A 298 1.34 27.45 28.35
C GLU A 298 -0.14 27.83 28.56
N GLU A 299 -1.00 27.51 27.59
CA GLU A 299 -2.44 27.75 27.70
C GLU A 299 -3.06 26.99 28.89
N CYS A 300 -2.66 25.73 29.07
CA CYS A 300 -3.09 24.90 30.19
C CYS A 300 -2.68 25.54 31.53
N ILE A 301 -1.41 25.93 31.67
CA ILE A 301 -0.87 26.58 32.88
C ILE A 301 -1.62 27.89 33.14
N ALA A 302 -1.86 28.71 32.11
CA ALA A 302 -2.59 29.96 32.24
C ALA A 302 -4.02 29.74 32.74
N LYS A 303 -4.76 28.81 32.14
CA LYS A 303 -6.14 28.47 32.54
C LYS A 303 -6.20 27.88 33.95
N VAL A 304 -5.26 27.03 34.32
CA VAL A 304 -5.16 26.47 35.68
C VAL A 304 -4.85 27.56 36.71
N LYS A 305 -3.94 28.50 36.40
CA LYS A 305 -3.63 29.64 37.28
C LYS A 305 -4.84 30.56 37.50
N VAL A 306 -5.66 30.78 36.48
CA VAL A 306 -6.91 31.55 36.61
C VAL A 306 -7.94 30.78 37.43
N SER A 307 -8.08 29.48 37.18
CA SER A 307 -9.01 28.60 37.90
C SER A 307 -8.66 28.48 39.39
N THR A 308 -7.38 28.36 39.74
CA THR A 308 -6.89 28.26 41.14
C THR A 308 -7.02 29.57 41.92
N LYS A 309 -6.90 30.74 41.26
CA LYS A 309 -7.16 32.05 41.87
C LYS A 309 -8.64 32.29 42.17
N THR A 310 -9.54 31.59 41.46
CA THR A 310 -10.99 31.66 41.66
C THR A 310 -11.38 30.64 42.73
N LYS A 311 -11.36 31.09 43.99
CA LYS A 311 -11.56 30.34 45.24
C LYS A 311 -12.69 29.27 45.19
N ALA A 312 -12.35 28.01 44.88
CA ALA A 312 -13.12 26.82 45.27
C ALA A 312 -12.42 25.46 44.99
N PHE A 313 -11.46 25.39 44.06
CA PHE A 313 -10.95 24.10 43.52
C PHE A 313 -9.54 23.68 43.99
N SER A 314 -8.94 24.40 44.95
CA SER A 314 -7.55 24.20 45.39
C SER A 314 -7.23 22.78 45.91
N ILE A 315 -8.23 22.03 46.38
CA ILE A 315 -8.04 20.67 46.93
C ILE A 315 -8.05 19.60 45.84
N TYR A 316 -8.82 19.78 44.76
CA TYR A 316 -8.92 18.80 43.67
C TYR A 316 -7.73 18.85 42.71
N LEU A 317 -7.19 20.06 42.49
CA LEU A 317 -6.06 20.30 41.59
C LEU A 317 -4.70 19.88 42.18
N SER A 318 -4.53 19.94 43.50
CA SER A 318 -3.34 19.41 44.19
C SER A 318 -3.16 17.92 43.92
N THR A 319 -4.25 17.15 43.93
CA THR A 319 -4.21 15.72 43.65
C THR A 319 -3.90 15.45 42.18
N ILE A 320 -4.49 16.19 41.25
CA ILE A 320 -4.27 15.97 39.80
C ILE A 320 -2.86 16.43 39.35
N LEU A 321 -2.37 17.58 39.85
CA LEU A 321 -1.03 18.07 39.55
C LEU A 321 0.08 17.18 40.14
N GLY A 322 -0.14 16.58 41.31
CA GLY A 322 0.80 15.62 41.92
C GLY A 322 0.96 14.31 41.13
N TYR A 323 -0.03 13.91 40.32
CA TYR A 323 0.10 12.80 39.37
C TYR A 323 0.75 13.24 38.05
N PHE A 324 0.65 14.51 37.68
CA PHE A 324 1.17 15.07 36.43
C PHE A 324 2.71 15.18 36.44
N GLU A 325 3.30 15.70 37.53
CA GLU A 325 4.76 15.77 37.68
C GLU A 325 5.46 14.41 37.67
N LYS A 326 4.77 13.35 38.15
CA LYS A 326 5.34 12.01 38.23
C LYS A 326 5.29 11.20 36.93
N THR A 327 4.45 11.59 35.98
CA THR A 327 4.13 10.75 34.80
C THR A 327 4.62 11.35 33.48
N ILE A 328 4.89 12.66 33.41
CA ILE A 328 5.39 13.32 32.18
C ILE A 328 6.89 13.68 32.26
N PHE A 329 7.44 13.89 33.45
CA PHE A 329 8.84 14.33 33.64
C PHE A 329 9.80 13.23 34.13
N ASN A 330 9.44 11.94 33.99
CA ASN A 330 10.31 10.79 34.26
C ASN A 330 10.27 9.80 33.11
#